data_AF-A0A5P8WHV1-F1
#
_entry.id   AF-A0A5P8WHV1-F1
#
_cell.length_a   1.000
_cell.length_b   1.000
_cell.length_c   1.000
_cell.angle_alpha   90.00
_cell.angle_beta   90.00
_cell.angle_gamma   90.00
#
_symmetry.space_group_name_H-M   'P 1'
#
loop_
_entity.id
_entity.type
_entity.pdbx_description
1 polymer ?
#
loop_
_entity_poly.entity_id
_entity_poly.type
_entity_poly.pdbx_seq_one_letter_code
_entity_poly.pdbx_strand_id
1 'polypeptide(L)'
;MRHRLGLRAVLLDLIAGVEIKGDEAMIQVLAEFSKRNASHVLGILNLTIPLDESAIWILGQYLSQLGLSTESRRPLENGQRVRYYRLNTENVVFIQEVLSYRLRQREDREKKRQEEQTKNAAYAARMQSQYGINPPSTPPLNKDGSNNWGGVDTDESSSISWWERVKYYAQLAIERFQYGVNAVKQLLSTLTSDERCGVMLKFEDINQDLFAQLVADAPDWVEWIG
;
A
#
# COMPACT_ATOMS: atom_id res chain seq x y z
N MET A 1 -29.20 -2.39 0.77
CA MET A 1 -28.92 -3.13 -0.48
C MET A 1 -27.42 -2.99 -0.79
N ARG A 2 -26.71 -4.08 -1.14
CA ARG A 2 -25.30 -3.99 -1.56
C ARG A 2 -25.26 -3.66 -3.04
N HIS A 3 -25.02 -2.39 -3.38
CA HIS A 3 -24.83 -1.99 -4.77
C HIS A 3 -23.44 -2.44 -5.24
N ARG A 4 -23.38 -3.16 -6.37
CA ARG A 4 -22.11 -3.60 -6.96
C ARG A 4 -21.74 -2.61 -8.05
N LEU A 5 -20.50 -2.12 -8.00
CA LEU A 5 -19.95 -1.17 -8.97
C LEU A 5 -19.94 -1.73 -10.42
N GLY A 6 -19.94 -3.05 -10.58
CA GLY A 6 -19.82 -3.70 -11.90
C GLY A 6 -18.37 -3.89 -12.38
N LEU A 7 -17.40 -3.24 -11.72
CA LEU A 7 -15.97 -3.28 -12.05
C LEU A 7 -15.39 -4.70 -12.14
N ARG A 8 -15.85 -5.63 -11.28
CA ARG A 8 -15.35 -7.02 -11.26
C ARG A 8 -15.54 -7.73 -12.60
N ALA A 9 -16.67 -7.53 -13.27
CA ALA A 9 -16.92 -8.21 -14.55
C ALA A 9 -15.95 -7.70 -15.61
N VAL A 10 -15.82 -6.37 -15.72
CA VAL A 10 -14.90 -5.70 -16.64
C VAL A 10 -13.44 -6.12 -16.38
N LEU A 11 -13.04 -6.21 -15.11
CA LEU A 11 -11.69 -6.65 -14.74
C LEU A 11 -11.40 -8.10 -15.14
N LEU A 12 -12.37 -9.02 -15.03
CA LEU A 12 -12.16 -10.41 -15.42
C LEU A 12 -11.91 -10.53 -16.93
N ASP A 13 -12.68 -9.82 -17.74
CA ASP A 13 -12.52 -9.80 -19.20
C ASP A 13 -11.18 -9.17 -19.58
N LEU A 14 -10.81 -8.06 -18.93
CA LEU A 14 -9.52 -7.40 -19.14
C LEU A 14 -8.32 -8.28 -18.76
N ILE A 15 -8.39 -8.99 -17.63
CA ILE A 15 -7.34 -9.93 -17.18
C ILE A 15 -7.24 -11.13 -18.13
N ALA A 16 -8.36 -11.56 -18.71
CA ALA A 16 -8.38 -12.61 -19.74
C ALA A 16 -7.79 -12.15 -21.09
N GLY A 17 -7.39 -10.88 -21.22
CA GLY A 17 -6.77 -10.32 -22.41
C GLY A 17 -7.76 -9.81 -23.46
N VAL A 18 -9.04 -9.65 -23.10
CA VAL A 18 -10.05 -9.10 -24.00
C VAL A 18 -9.78 -7.60 -24.22
N GLU A 19 -9.74 -7.20 -25.49
CA GLU A 19 -9.65 -5.78 -25.87
C GLU A 19 -11.02 -5.11 -25.84
N ILE A 20 -11.08 -3.88 -25.31
CA ILE A 20 -12.34 -3.16 -25.09
C ILE A 20 -12.33 -1.82 -25.82
N LYS A 21 -13.45 -1.42 -26.45
CA LYS A 21 -13.58 -0.20 -27.24
C LYS A 21 -14.06 1.01 -26.44
N GLY A 22 -14.79 0.76 -25.35
CA GLY A 22 -15.45 1.75 -24.49
C GLY A 22 -16.95 1.93 -24.75
N ASP A 23 -17.47 1.37 -25.84
CA ASP A 23 -18.90 1.40 -26.20
C ASP A 23 -19.66 0.19 -25.65
N GLU A 24 -18.95 -0.73 -25.00
CA GLU A 24 -19.53 -1.93 -24.43
C GLU A 24 -20.51 -1.56 -23.32
N ALA A 25 -21.69 -2.18 -23.36
CA ALA A 25 -22.78 -1.93 -22.42
C ALA A 25 -22.34 -2.03 -20.96
N MET A 26 -21.38 -2.92 -20.64
CA MET A 26 -20.84 -3.08 -19.29
C MET A 26 -20.06 -1.85 -18.79
N ILE A 27 -19.30 -1.17 -19.66
CA ILE A 27 -18.57 0.05 -19.29
C ILE A 27 -19.54 1.21 -19.15
N GLN A 28 -20.55 1.29 -20.02
CA GLN A 28 -21.59 2.31 -19.90
C GLN A 28 -22.39 2.16 -18.60
N VAL A 29 -22.77 0.93 -18.23
CA VAL A 29 -23.43 0.65 -16.95
C VAL A 29 -22.54 1.02 -15.75
N LEU A 30 -21.24 0.69 -15.80
CA LEU A 30 -20.26 1.11 -14.78
C LEU A 30 -20.21 2.63 -14.66
N ALA A 31 -20.13 3.34 -15.78
CA ALA A 31 -20.05 4.80 -15.83
C ALA A 31 -21.33 5.46 -15.30
N GLU A 32 -22.50 5.03 -15.76
CA GLU A 32 -23.79 5.51 -15.25
C GLU A 32 -23.92 5.28 -13.75
N PHE A 33 -23.57 4.07 -13.28
CA PHE A 33 -23.61 3.75 -11.86
C PHE A 33 -22.69 4.67 -11.05
N SER A 34 -21.48 4.91 -11.57
CA SER A 34 -20.47 5.75 -10.93
C SER A 34 -20.91 7.21 -10.84
N LYS A 35 -21.49 7.75 -11.93
CA LYS A 35 -22.04 9.11 -11.97
C LYS A 35 -23.21 9.27 -11.01
N ARG A 36 -24.14 8.30 -10.96
CA ARG A 36 -25.29 8.32 -10.03
C ARG A 36 -24.86 8.27 -8.56
N ASN A 37 -23.73 7.63 -8.26
CA ASN A 37 -23.23 7.43 -6.91
C ASN A 37 -21.92 8.21 -6.63
N ALA A 38 -21.68 9.33 -7.34
CA ALA A 38 -20.42 10.05 -7.27
C ALA A 38 -20.02 10.48 -5.85
N SER A 39 -20.99 10.89 -5.03
CA SER A 39 -20.77 11.22 -3.61
C SER A 39 -20.28 10.02 -2.78
N HIS A 40 -20.83 8.84 -3.04
CA HIS A 40 -20.40 7.60 -2.39
C HIS A 40 -19.02 7.16 -2.88
N VAL A 41 -18.75 7.30 -4.18
CA VAL A 41 -17.43 6.99 -4.74
C VAL A 41 -16.36 7.92 -4.16
N LEU A 42 -16.66 9.21 -4.00
CA LEU A 42 -15.78 10.14 -3.31
C LEU A 42 -15.57 9.74 -1.85
N GLY A 43 -16.64 9.46 -1.10
CA GLY A 43 -16.52 9.12 0.32
C GLY A 43 -15.80 7.79 0.61
N ILE A 44 -15.90 6.81 -0.29
CA ILE A 44 -15.34 5.45 -0.07
C ILE A 44 -13.96 5.29 -0.73
N LEU A 45 -13.83 5.74 -1.98
CA LEU A 45 -12.63 5.52 -2.80
C LEU A 45 -11.77 6.77 -2.92
N ASN A 46 -12.19 7.90 -2.34
CA ASN A 46 -11.53 9.19 -2.50
C ASN A 46 -11.32 9.59 -3.97
N LEU A 47 -12.27 9.22 -4.82
CA LEU A 47 -12.25 9.49 -6.26
C LEU A 47 -13.36 10.48 -6.63
N THR A 48 -12.98 11.57 -7.31
CA THR A 48 -13.94 12.52 -7.88
C THR A 48 -14.33 12.08 -9.28
N ILE A 49 -15.63 11.94 -9.54
CA ILE A 49 -16.16 11.51 -10.84
C ILE A 49 -16.93 12.67 -11.48
N PRO A 50 -16.35 13.31 -12.51
CA PRO A 50 -17.05 14.32 -13.31
C PRO A 50 -18.18 13.70 -14.14
N LEU A 51 -19.24 14.48 -14.39
CA LEU A 51 -20.43 14.00 -15.10
C LEU A 51 -20.26 14.03 -16.63
N ASP A 52 -19.39 14.89 -17.12
CA ASP A 52 -19.01 15.10 -18.52
C ASP A 52 -18.01 14.06 -19.04
N GLU A 53 -17.32 13.37 -18.15
CA GLU A 53 -16.25 12.45 -18.52
C GLU A 53 -16.74 11.14 -19.16
N SER A 54 -15.86 10.59 -20.00
CA SER A 54 -16.13 9.36 -20.75
C SER A 54 -16.11 8.11 -19.86
N ALA A 55 -16.84 7.07 -20.28
CA ALA A 55 -16.93 5.81 -19.55
C ALA A 55 -15.55 5.13 -19.39
N ILE A 56 -14.70 5.24 -20.41
CA ILE A 56 -13.31 4.78 -20.41
C ILE A 56 -12.46 5.56 -19.39
N TRP A 57 -12.64 6.88 -19.30
CA TRP A 57 -11.91 7.70 -18.33
C TRP A 57 -12.22 7.27 -16.89
N ILE A 58 -13.52 7.06 -16.60
CA ILE A 58 -13.98 6.56 -15.29
C ILE A 58 -13.38 5.19 -14.99
N LEU A 59 -13.37 4.27 -15.97
CA LEU A 59 -12.70 2.98 -15.84
C LEU A 59 -11.21 3.14 -15.53
N GLY A 60 -10.52 4.06 -16.23
CA GLY A 60 -9.12 4.38 -15.99
C GLY A 60 -8.83 4.81 -14.54
N GLN A 61 -9.71 5.64 -13.95
CA GLN A 61 -9.58 6.04 -12.54
C GLN A 61 -9.67 4.85 -11.58
N TYR A 62 -10.62 3.93 -11.83
CA TYR A 62 -10.74 2.72 -11.02
C TYR A 62 -9.55 1.78 -11.19
N LEU A 63 -9.02 1.65 -12.40
CA LEU A 63 -7.83 0.83 -12.65
C LEU A 63 -6.60 1.43 -11.96
N SER A 64 -6.45 2.75 -11.98
CA SER A 64 -5.36 3.44 -11.30
C SER A 64 -5.35 3.20 -9.79
N GLN A 65 -6.52 3.20 -9.14
CA GLN A 65 -6.65 2.82 -7.72
C GLN A 65 -6.19 1.39 -7.42
N LEU A 66 -6.25 0.50 -8.41
CA LEU A 66 -5.79 -0.88 -8.30
C LEU A 66 -4.32 -1.06 -8.71
N GLY A 67 -3.62 0.02 -9.07
CA GLY A 67 -2.26 -0.05 -9.62
C GLY A 67 -2.20 -0.64 -11.02
N LEU A 68 -3.33 -0.67 -11.74
CA LEU A 68 -3.43 -1.17 -13.10
C LEU A 68 -3.50 -0.01 -14.10
N SER A 69 -3.01 -0.25 -15.32
CA SER A 69 -3.14 0.70 -16.42
C SER A 69 -3.57 0.01 -17.71
N THR A 70 -4.13 0.79 -18.62
CA THR A 70 -4.51 0.31 -19.95
C THR A 70 -3.58 0.83 -21.02
N GLU A 71 -3.21 -0.03 -21.95
CA GLU A 71 -2.58 0.34 -23.21
C GLU A 71 -3.64 0.53 -24.29
N SER A 72 -3.49 1.58 -25.09
CA SER A 72 -4.40 1.84 -26.21
C SER A 72 -3.74 1.46 -27.54
N ARG A 73 -4.47 0.76 -28.41
CA ARG A 73 -4.10 0.49 -29.80
C ARG A 73 -5.12 1.13 -30.74
N ARG A 74 -4.67 1.65 -31.88
CA ARG A 74 -5.53 2.22 -32.93
C ARG A 74 -5.37 1.44 -34.25
N PRO A 75 -5.89 0.21 -34.35
CA PRO A 75 -5.94 -0.48 -35.63
C PRO A 75 -6.88 0.28 -36.59
N LEU A 76 -6.58 0.15 -37.88
CA LEU A 76 -7.45 0.64 -38.95
C LEU A 76 -8.41 -0.50 -39.29
N GLU A 77 -9.68 -0.36 -38.90
CA GLU A 77 -10.72 -1.36 -39.13
C GLU A 77 -11.82 -0.71 -39.95
N ASN A 78 -12.17 -1.28 -41.09
CA ASN A 78 -13.20 -0.76 -42.00
C ASN A 78 -13.03 0.72 -42.39
N GLY A 79 -11.79 1.19 -42.54
CA GLY A 79 -11.47 2.57 -42.93
C GLY A 79 -11.61 3.61 -41.80
N GLN A 80 -12.01 3.21 -40.59
CA GLN A 80 -12.05 4.09 -39.42
C GLN A 80 -10.99 3.69 -38.39
N ARG A 81 -10.46 4.69 -37.67
CA ARG A 81 -9.50 4.49 -36.58
C ARG A 81 -10.27 4.27 -35.27
N VAL A 82 -10.46 3.02 -34.89
CA VAL A 82 -11.11 2.64 -33.62
C VAL A 82 -10.04 2.51 -32.53
N ARG A 83 -10.32 3.00 -31.32
CA ARG A 83 -9.43 2.81 -30.16
C ARG A 83 -9.83 1.54 -29.43
N TYR A 84 -8.86 0.67 -29.21
CA TYR A 84 -8.98 -0.52 -28.38
C TYR A 84 -8.09 -0.35 -27.14
N TYR A 85 -8.58 -0.79 -25.99
CA TYR A 85 -7.91 -0.74 -24.71
C TYR A 85 -7.68 -2.17 -24.22
N ARG A 86 -6.45 -2.46 -23.80
CA ARG A 86 -6.07 -3.70 -23.13
C ARG A 86 -5.33 -3.37 -21.84
N LEU A 87 -5.29 -4.29 -20.88
CA LEU A 87 -4.43 -4.08 -19.70
C LEU A 87 -2.95 -4.14 -20.10
N ASN A 88 -2.14 -3.28 -19.48
CA ASN A 88 -0.70 -3.39 -19.55
C ASN A 88 -0.25 -4.67 -18.86
N THR A 89 0.49 -5.51 -19.59
CA THR A 89 0.90 -6.84 -19.11
C THR A 89 1.90 -6.77 -17.96
N GLU A 90 2.81 -5.79 -17.97
CA GLU A 90 3.82 -5.61 -16.93
C GLU A 90 3.17 -5.28 -15.59
N ASN A 91 2.21 -4.34 -15.60
CA ASN A 91 1.45 -3.96 -14.41
C ASN A 91 0.63 -5.13 -13.86
N VAL A 92 0.03 -5.95 -14.72
CA VAL A 92 -0.72 -7.14 -14.28
C VAL A 92 0.20 -8.15 -13.60
N VAL A 93 1.36 -8.45 -14.20
CA VAL A 93 2.34 -9.39 -13.63
C VAL A 93 2.83 -8.90 -12.28
N PHE A 94 3.25 -7.63 -12.21
CA PHE A 94 3.71 -7.03 -10.96
C PHE A 94 2.65 -7.10 -9.85
N ILE A 95 1.41 -6.75 -10.14
CA ILE A 95 0.32 -6.80 -9.15
C ILE A 95 0.03 -8.24 -8.72
N GLN A 96 0.08 -9.22 -9.62
CA GLN A 96 -0.08 -10.64 -9.28
C GLN A 96 1.03 -11.11 -8.32
N GLU A 97 2.28 -10.74 -8.57
CA GLU A 97 3.41 -11.04 -7.68
C GLU A 97 3.21 -10.40 -6.30
N VAL A 98 2.88 -9.11 -6.24
CA VAL A 98 2.61 -8.41 -4.97
C VAL A 98 1.46 -9.07 -4.20
N LEU A 99 0.38 -9.47 -4.88
CA LEU A 99 -0.74 -10.15 -4.24
C LEU A 99 -0.34 -11.53 -3.69
N SER A 100 0.38 -12.33 -4.46
CA SER A 100 0.88 -13.63 -4.01
C SER A 100 1.80 -13.50 -2.80
N TYR A 101 2.70 -12.53 -2.81
CA TYR A 101 3.58 -12.20 -1.68
C TYR A 101 2.78 -11.82 -0.43
N ARG A 102 1.78 -10.93 -0.58
CA ARG A 102 0.92 -10.50 0.53
C ARG A 102 0.07 -11.63 1.10
N LEU A 103 -0.40 -12.55 0.26
CA LEU A 103 -1.14 -13.74 0.70
C LEU A 103 -0.24 -14.65 1.52
N ARG A 104 0.96 -14.96 1.01
CA ARG A 104 1.97 -15.75 1.72
C ARG A 104 2.33 -15.13 3.08
N GLN A 105 2.54 -13.82 3.13
CA GLN A 105 2.75 -13.07 4.37
C GLN A 105 1.60 -13.25 5.38
N ARG A 106 0.35 -13.28 4.93
CA ARG A 106 -0.81 -13.49 5.82
C ARG A 106 -0.83 -14.92 6.36
N GLU A 107 -0.60 -15.91 5.50
CA GLU A 107 -0.54 -17.32 5.88
C GLU A 107 0.61 -17.59 6.86
N ASP A 108 1.79 -17.03 6.62
CA ASP A 108 2.96 -17.21 7.49
C ASP A 108 2.72 -16.56 8.87
N ARG A 109 2.05 -15.40 8.92
CA ARG A 109 1.62 -14.78 10.20
C ARG A 109 0.55 -15.59 10.92
N GLU A 110 -0.32 -16.30 10.20
CA GLU A 110 -1.30 -17.21 10.79
C GLU A 110 -0.65 -18.46 11.35
N LYS A 111 0.31 -19.04 10.62
CA LYS A 111 1.12 -20.18 11.09
C LYS A 111 1.93 -19.83 12.33
N LYS A 112 2.66 -18.71 12.33
CA LYS A 112 3.41 -18.22 13.51
C LYS A 112 2.48 -18.07 14.73
N ARG A 113 1.28 -17.48 14.56
CA ARG A 113 0.27 -17.38 15.63
C ARG A 113 -0.19 -18.74 16.16
N GLN A 114 -0.42 -19.72 15.29
CA GLN A 114 -0.82 -21.06 15.70
C GLN A 114 0.30 -21.80 16.44
N GLU A 115 1.54 -21.70 15.94
CA GLU A 115 2.71 -22.29 16.60
C GLU A 115 2.95 -21.68 17.98
N GLU A 116 2.80 -20.37 18.15
CA GLU A 116 2.91 -19.72 19.45
C GLU A 116 1.80 -20.14 20.41
N GLN A 117 0.54 -20.23 19.93
CA GLN A 117 -0.57 -20.72 20.75
C GLN A 117 -0.34 -22.16 21.22
N THR A 118 0.16 -23.03 20.35
CA THR A 118 0.47 -24.42 20.71
C THR A 118 1.64 -24.52 21.68
N LYS A 119 2.72 -23.75 21.47
CA LYS A 119 3.86 -23.67 22.41
C LYS A 119 3.43 -23.15 23.78
N ASN A 120 2.63 -22.10 23.81
CA ASN A 120 2.11 -21.52 25.06
C ASN A 120 1.17 -22.50 25.78
N ALA A 121 0.30 -23.21 25.06
CA ALA A 121 -0.57 -24.23 25.63
C ALA A 121 0.23 -25.41 26.20
N ALA A 122 1.25 -25.89 25.46
CA ALA A 122 2.13 -26.96 25.92
C ALA A 122 2.93 -26.55 27.17
N TYR A 123 3.46 -25.33 27.18
CA TYR A 123 4.14 -24.77 28.36
C TYR A 123 3.19 -24.65 29.55
N ALA A 124 1.98 -24.13 29.35
CA ALA A 124 0.96 -24.02 30.39
C ALA A 124 0.59 -25.39 30.98
N ALA A 125 0.36 -26.39 30.13
CA ALA A 125 0.07 -27.76 30.56
C ALA A 125 1.22 -28.38 31.36
N ARG A 126 2.47 -28.14 30.95
CA ARG A 126 3.68 -28.59 31.68
C ARG A 126 3.81 -27.92 33.05
N MET A 127 3.59 -26.60 33.12
CA MET A 127 3.65 -25.87 34.39
C MET A 127 2.56 -26.31 35.36
N GLN A 128 1.35 -26.55 34.83
CA GLN A 128 0.22 -27.04 35.60
C GLN A 128 0.46 -28.47 36.12
N SER A 129 1.04 -29.37 35.33
CA SER A 129 1.33 -30.74 35.78
C SER A 129 2.48 -30.82 36.79
N GLN A 130 3.50 -29.96 36.66
CA GLN A 130 4.69 -30.00 37.52
C GLN A 130 4.50 -29.25 38.85
N TYR A 131 3.74 -28.16 38.86
CA TYR A 131 3.62 -27.29 40.05
C TYR A 131 2.18 -27.13 40.56
N GLY A 132 1.16 -27.64 39.86
CA GLY A 132 -0.25 -27.46 40.24
C GLY A 132 -0.76 -26.02 40.14
N ILE A 133 0.01 -25.13 39.49
CA ILE A 133 -0.27 -23.70 39.37
C ILE A 133 -0.87 -23.44 37.98
N ASN A 134 -2.03 -22.79 37.93
CA ASN A 134 -2.50 -22.18 36.69
C ASN A 134 -1.57 -20.99 36.38
N PRO A 135 -0.89 -20.96 35.22
CA PRO A 135 -0.05 -19.83 34.87
C PRO A 135 -0.88 -18.54 34.89
N PRO A 136 -0.36 -17.42 35.44
CA PRO A 136 -1.11 -16.18 35.52
C PRO A 136 -1.60 -15.75 34.13
N SER A 137 -2.92 -15.80 33.97
CA SER A 137 -3.63 -15.52 32.73
C SER A 137 -3.86 -14.02 32.60
N THR A 138 -2.83 -13.30 32.19
CA THR A 138 -2.94 -12.05 31.41
C THR A 138 -1.53 -11.62 31.02
N PRO A 139 -1.12 -11.69 29.74
CA PRO A 139 -0.08 -10.78 29.29
C PRO A 139 -0.60 -9.35 29.51
N PRO A 140 0.27 -8.39 29.87
CA PRO A 140 -0.14 -7.01 30.07
C PRO A 140 -0.93 -6.51 28.85
N LEU A 141 -2.06 -5.84 29.10
CA LEU A 141 -2.91 -5.29 28.06
C LEU A 141 -2.09 -4.30 27.23
N ASN A 142 -1.86 -4.61 25.96
CA ASN A 142 -1.05 -3.78 25.06
C ASN A 142 -1.80 -2.49 24.73
N LYS A 143 -1.63 -1.46 25.57
CA LYS A 143 -2.30 -0.15 25.41
C LYS A 143 -1.62 0.75 24.38
N ASP A 144 -0.39 0.43 23.97
CA ASP A 144 0.46 1.21 23.05
C ASP A 144 0.69 0.51 21.70
N GLY A 145 0.21 -0.72 21.53
CA GLY A 145 0.39 -1.52 20.32
C GLY A 145 1.81 -2.09 20.12
N SER A 146 2.71 -1.98 21.09
CA SER A 146 4.08 -2.49 20.98
C SER A 146 4.17 -3.94 21.46
N ASN A 147 4.32 -4.90 20.55
CA ASN A 147 4.56 -6.29 20.89
C ASN A 147 6.04 -6.49 21.29
N ASN A 148 6.33 -6.30 22.57
CA ASN A 148 7.61 -6.70 23.18
C ASN A 148 7.68 -8.22 23.36
N TRP A 149 8.14 -8.94 22.33
CA TRP A 149 8.54 -10.35 22.49
C TRP A 149 9.84 -10.60 21.72
N GLY A 150 10.95 -10.46 22.45
CA GLY A 150 12.28 -10.79 21.96
C GLY A 150 12.44 -12.30 21.76
N GLY A 151 12.80 -12.66 20.53
CA GLY A 151 13.40 -13.92 20.11
C GLY A 151 14.19 -13.63 18.84
N VAL A 152 15.52 -13.64 18.95
CA VAL A 152 16.45 -13.29 17.86
C VAL A 152 16.56 -14.47 16.89
N ASP A 153 16.13 -14.28 15.64
CA ASP A 153 16.54 -15.07 14.47
C ASP A 153 17.29 -14.15 13.48
N THR A 154 18.53 -14.54 13.19
CA THR A 154 19.64 -13.70 12.66
C THR A 154 19.59 -13.42 11.14
N ASP A 155 18.42 -13.38 10.50
CA ASP A 155 18.31 -12.94 9.09
C ASP A 155 17.06 -12.07 8.80
N GLU A 156 16.18 -11.88 9.80
CA GLU A 156 15.06 -10.92 9.79
C GLU A 156 15.48 -9.55 10.40
N SER A 157 16.67 -9.50 11.01
CA SER A 157 17.19 -8.33 11.74
C SER A 157 17.54 -7.16 10.83
N SER A 158 17.89 -7.38 9.57
CA SER A 158 18.32 -6.30 8.66
C SER A 158 17.15 -5.38 8.28
N SER A 159 15.99 -5.94 7.96
CA SER A 159 14.81 -5.18 7.52
C SER A 159 14.05 -4.52 8.68
N ILE A 160 13.98 -5.16 9.84
CA ILE A 160 13.39 -4.56 11.06
C ILE A 160 14.33 -3.46 11.59
N SER A 161 15.64 -3.72 11.67
CA SER A 161 16.65 -2.71 12.04
C SER A 161 16.66 -1.55 11.06
N TRP A 162 16.48 -1.81 9.76
CA TRP A 162 16.41 -0.76 8.74
C TRP A 162 15.19 0.15 8.96
N TRP A 163 13.98 -0.42 9.16
CA TRP A 163 12.79 0.39 9.42
C TRP A 163 12.81 1.11 10.76
N GLU A 164 13.40 0.52 11.80
CA GLU A 164 13.61 1.17 13.09
C GLU A 164 14.63 2.31 13.00
N ARG A 165 15.73 2.12 12.25
CA ARG A 165 16.68 3.19 11.92
C ARG A 165 16.01 4.31 11.13
N VAL A 166 15.22 3.99 10.11
CA VAL A 166 14.48 4.98 9.31
C VAL A 166 13.52 5.78 10.20
N LYS A 167 12.77 5.13 11.10
CA LYS A 167 11.89 5.84 12.05
C LYS A 167 12.68 6.75 12.98
N TYR A 168 13.77 6.27 13.55
CA TYR A 168 14.65 7.05 14.42
C TYR A 168 15.21 8.28 13.71
N TYR A 169 15.77 8.10 12.51
CA TYR A 169 16.36 9.18 11.73
C TYR A 169 15.31 10.15 11.17
N ALA A 170 14.09 9.71 10.87
CA ALA A 170 12.99 10.61 10.50
C ALA A 170 12.58 11.52 11.67
N GLN A 171 12.50 10.96 12.87
CA GLN A 171 12.22 11.74 14.07
C GLN A 171 13.35 12.73 14.36
N LEU A 172 14.60 12.30 14.21
CA LEU A 172 15.76 13.16 14.33
C LEU A 172 15.82 14.24 13.23
N ALA A 173 15.38 13.95 12.01
CA ALA A 173 15.28 14.92 10.91
C ALA A 173 14.24 16.01 11.22
N ILE A 174 13.10 15.64 11.79
CA ILE A 174 12.07 16.58 12.25
C ILE A 174 12.62 17.49 13.36
N GLU A 175 13.35 16.94 14.33
CA GLU A 175 14.00 17.73 15.38
C GLU A 175 15.09 18.66 14.80
N ARG A 176 15.88 18.15 13.86
CA ARG A 176 16.96 18.89 13.18
C ARG A 176 16.45 20.01 12.31
N PHE A 177 15.23 19.90 11.78
CA PHE A 177 14.60 20.92 10.96
C PHE A 177 14.45 22.26 11.69
N GLN A 178 14.29 22.24 13.03
CA GLN A 178 14.25 23.46 13.85
C GLN A 178 15.55 24.28 13.76
N TYR A 179 16.66 23.64 13.40
CA TYR A 179 17.97 24.28 13.21
C TYR A 179 18.25 24.62 11.74
N GLY A 180 17.25 24.48 10.88
CA GLY A 180 17.29 24.81 9.46
C GLY A 180 17.58 23.61 8.54
N VAL A 181 17.26 23.82 7.27
CA VAL A 181 17.27 22.76 6.24
C VAL A 181 18.65 22.13 6.03
N ASN A 182 19.72 22.92 6.15
CA ASN A 182 21.10 22.41 6.03
C ASN A 182 21.44 21.36 7.10
N ALA A 183 20.85 21.45 8.30
CA ALA A 183 21.06 20.47 9.36
C ALA A 183 20.40 19.12 9.02
N VAL A 184 19.28 19.14 8.29
CA VAL A 184 18.62 17.94 7.77
C VAL A 184 19.42 17.35 6.61
N LYS A 185 19.88 18.17 5.67
CA LYS A 185 20.75 17.73 4.57
C LYS A 185 22.03 17.06 5.09
N GLN A 186 22.66 17.65 6.09
CA GLN A 186 23.85 17.09 6.73
C GLN A 186 23.53 15.76 7.44
N LEU A 187 22.39 15.63 8.12
CA LEU A 187 21.96 14.37 8.70
C LEU A 187 21.79 13.28 7.63
N LEU A 188 21.07 13.58 6.55
CA LEU A 188 20.82 12.65 5.46
C LEU A 188 22.12 12.21 4.77
N SER A 189 23.11 13.10 4.64
CA SER A 189 24.41 12.77 4.04
C SER A 189 25.17 11.65 4.75
N THR A 190 24.87 11.40 6.04
CA THR A 190 25.48 10.31 6.83
C THR A 190 24.83 8.93 6.61
N LEU A 191 23.70 8.90 5.90
CA LEU A 191 22.90 7.70 5.65
C LEU A 191 23.15 7.13 4.24
N THR A 192 22.79 5.87 4.03
CA THR A 192 22.77 5.25 2.70
C THR A 192 21.63 5.80 1.83
N SER A 193 21.74 5.72 0.51
CA SER A 193 20.71 6.23 -0.44
C SER A 193 19.30 5.69 -0.11
N ASP A 194 19.19 4.37 0.13
CA ASP A 194 17.94 3.74 0.54
C ASP A 194 17.39 4.30 1.86
N GLU A 195 18.26 4.50 2.87
CA GLU A 195 17.85 5.07 4.17
C GLU A 195 17.40 6.52 4.05
N ARG A 196 18.04 7.34 3.19
CA ARG A 196 17.62 8.73 2.96
C ARG A 196 16.21 8.81 2.40
N CYS A 197 15.92 7.96 1.41
CA CYS A 197 14.58 7.86 0.83
C CYS A 197 13.55 7.43 1.88
N GLY A 198 13.86 6.39 2.65
CA GLY A 198 13.01 5.92 3.74
C GLY A 198 12.75 7.00 4.81
N VAL A 199 13.77 7.75 5.19
CA VAL A 199 13.69 8.83 6.19
C VAL A 199 12.80 9.98 5.70
N MET A 200 12.94 10.40 4.44
CA MET A 200 12.11 11.47 3.87
C MET A 200 10.64 11.08 3.77
N LEU A 201 10.34 9.85 3.32
CA LEU A 201 8.97 9.33 3.30
C LEU A 201 8.37 9.23 4.71
N LYS A 202 9.17 8.77 5.68
CA LYS A 202 8.71 8.63 7.06
C LYS A 202 8.57 10.00 7.76
N PHE A 203 9.36 10.99 7.38
CA PHE A 203 9.19 12.38 7.82
C PHE A 203 7.81 12.88 7.38
N GLU A 204 7.48 12.80 6.09
CA GLU A 204 6.18 13.23 5.55
C GLU A 204 5.01 12.55 6.28
N ASP A 205 5.10 11.24 6.50
CA ASP A 205 4.11 10.45 7.26
C ASP A 205 3.89 10.97 8.69
N ILE A 206 4.95 11.44 9.37
CA ILE A 206 4.91 11.85 10.78
C ILE A 206 4.47 13.31 10.91
N ASN A 207 4.95 14.20 10.04
CA ASN A 207 4.64 15.62 10.10
C ASN A 207 4.61 16.25 8.71
N GLN A 208 3.44 16.16 8.09
CA GLN A 208 3.18 16.63 6.73
C GLN A 208 3.39 18.14 6.57
N ASP A 209 3.04 18.94 7.58
CA ASP A 209 3.16 20.41 7.52
C ASP A 209 4.63 20.86 7.54
N LEU A 210 5.45 20.27 8.41
CA LEU A 210 6.89 20.55 8.46
C LEU A 210 7.61 20.02 7.21
N PHE A 211 7.16 18.88 6.69
CA PHE A 211 7.70 18.36 5.44
C PHE A 211 7.39 19.31 4.26
N ALA A 212 6.17 19.82 4.17
CA ALA A 212 5.81 20.81 3.15
C ALA A 212 6.66 22.09 3.24
N GLN A 213 6.99 22.55 4.46
CA GLN A 213 7.93 23.66 4.67
C GLN A 213 9.35 23.32 4.22
N LEU A 214 9.84 22.11 4.52
CA LEU A 214 11.15 21.65 4.05
C LEU A 214 11.24 21.64 2.53
N VAL A 215 10.20 21.14 1.85
CA VAL A 215 10.13 21.12 0.39
C VAL A 215 10.08 22.53 -0.21
N ALA A 216 9.41 23.47 0.47
CA ALA A 216 9.37 24.87 0.05
C ALA A 216 10.73 25.57 0.23
N ASP A 217 11.41 25.31 1.34
CA ASP A 217 12.69 25.95 1.69
C ASP A 217 13.89 25.32 0.96
N ALA A 218 13.78 24.08 0.49
CA ALA A 218 14.77 23.42 -0.36
C ALA A 218 14.12 22.62 -1.48
N PRO A 219 13.79 23.27 -2.62
CA PRO A 219 13.18 22.59 -3.76
C PRO A 219 14.09 21.54 -4.42
N ASP A 220 15.41 21.56 -4.14
CA ASP A 220 16.41 20.59 -4.58
C ASP A 220 16.51 19.34 -3.68
N TRP A 221 15.66 19.19 -2.66
CA TRP A 221 15.73 18.08 -1.70
C TRP A 221 15.72 16.68 -2.34
N VAL A 222 15.12 16.55 -3.53
CA VAL A 222 15.08 15.31 -4.33
C VAL A 222 16.49 14.88 -4.77
N GLU A 223 17.43 15.80 -4.90
CA GLU A 223 18.83 15.46 -5.20
C GLU A 223 19.56 14.86 -3.99
N TRP A 224 19.02 15.00 -2.78
CA TRP A 224 19.67 14.51 -1.55
C TRP A 224 19.35 13.05 -1.27
N ILE A 225 18.26 12.54 -1.83
CA ILE A 225 17.84 11.14 -1.73
C ILE A 225 18.48 10.24 -2.80
N GLY A 226 19.24 10.82 -3.74
CA GLY A 226 20.04 10.12 -4.74
C GLY A 226 21.30 9.46 -4.16
#